data_AF-A0A2E3NKU5-F1
#
_entry.id   AF-A0A2E3NKU5-F1
#
_cell.length_a   1.000
_cell.length_b   1.000
_cell.length_c   1.000
_cell.angle_alpha   90.00
_cell.angle_beta   90.00
_cell.angle_gamma   90.00
#
_symmetry.space_group_name_H-M   'P 1'
#
loop_
_entity.id
_entity.type
_entity.pdbx_description
1 polymer ?
#
loop_
_entity_poly.entity_id
_entity_poly.type
_entity_poly.pdbx_seq_one_letter_code
_entity_poly.pdbx_strand_id
1 'polypeptide(L)'
;TMMSGHPLTTIVTGTRYIVFDELTGQGLDLGRAPNAMAADGRRSRPFAFELEEIQAQGAERVEELVFGSTKGEVWQVTDNRGKRKVWVTVGQPQVPLRVQTFDRATGARVDIDYQNWIFDLDLPKPFFEAPANIRLERFEYDAYMEKSLEAPVGTVPILYPDLLHGDSAP
;
A
#
# COMPACT_ATOMS: atom_id res chain seq x y z
N THR A 1 7.35 -0.01 -7.63
CA THR A 1 7.29 1.46 -7.51
C THR A 1 8.58 2.08 -8.01
N MET A 2 8.52 3.14 -8.82
CA MET A 2 9.73 3.87 -9.22
C MET A 2 9.95 5.06 -8.28
N MET A 3 11.13 5.17 -7.66
CA MET A 3 11.51 6.30 -6.82
C MET A 3 12.88 6.84 -7.22
N SER A 4 12.95 8.10 -7.62
CA SER A 4 14.21 8.73 -8.03
C SER A 4 15.00 7.94 -9.10
N GLY A 5 14.31 7.20 -9.97
CA GLY A 5 14.93 6.33 -10.98
C GLY A 5 15.25 4.90 -10.52
N HIS A 6 15.04 4.57 -9.25
CA HIS A 6 15.23 3.23 -8.69
C HIS A 6 13.93 2.41 -8.80
N PRO A 7 13.95 1.22 -9.43
CA PRO A 7 12.84 0.27 -9.40
C PRO A 7 12.83 -0.45 -8.06
N LEU A 8 11.87 -0.09 -7.21
CA LEU A 8 11.65 -0.70 -5.91
C LEU A 8 10.53 -1.72 -5.99
N THR A 9 10.79 -2.92 -5.51
CA THR A 9 9.81 -4.00 -5.43
C THR A 9 9.56 -4.36 -3.97
N THR A 10 8.29 -4.48 -3.61
CA THR A 10 7.85 -4.92 -2.29
C THR A 10 7.08 -6.23 -2.44
N ILE A 11 7.48 -7.24 -1.68
CA ILE A 11 6.78 -8.52 -1.57
C ILE A 11 6.34 -8.65 -0.11
N VAL A 12 5.04 -8.83 0.11
CA VAL A 12 4.49 -9.07 1.44
C VAL A 12 3.92 -10.48 1.49
N THR A 13 4.41 -11.26 2.44
CA THR A 13 3.86 -12.58 2.79
C THR A 13 3.21 -12.49 4.17
N GLY A 14 2.52 -13.56 4.60
CA GLY A 14 1.84 -13.59 5.90
C GLY A 14 2.73 -13.16 7.06
N THR A 15 4.03 -13.46 7.04
CA THR A 15 4.96 -13.14 8.14
C THR A 15 6.12 -12.20 7.77
N ARG A 16 6.35 -11.96 6.47
CA ARG A 16 7.52 -11.21 5.99
C ARG A 16 7.14 -10.03 5.13
N TYR A 17 7.86 -8.92 5.31
CA TYR A 17 7.86 -7.75 4.46
C TYR A 17 9.23 -7.65 3.80
N ILE A 18 9.28 -7.88 2.50
CA ILE A 18 10.51 -7.83 1.72
C ILE A 18 10.43 -6.60 0.84
N VAL A 19 11.47 -5.78 0.85
CA VAL A 19 11.60 -4.64 -0.08
C VAL A 19 13.02 -4.60 -0.62
N PHE A 20 13.17 -4.41 -1.92
CA PHE A 20 14.48 -4.33 -2.55
C PHE A 20 14.48 -3.36 -3.72
N ASP A 21 15.67 -2.85 -4.01
CA ASP A 21 15.98 -2.04 -5.18
C ASP A 21 16.63 -2.92 -6.24
N GLU A 22 15.95 -3.07 -7.37
CA GLU A 22 16.40 -3.87 -8.49
C GLU A 22 17.64 -3.30 -9.17
N LEU A 23 17.86 -1.99 -9.08
CA LEU A 23 19.03 -1.33 -9.69
C LEU A 23 20.31 -1.65 -8.90
N THR A 24 20.25 -1.57 -7.57
CA THR A 24 21.42 -1.84 -6.72
C THR A 24 21.55 -3.32 -6.33
N GLY A 25 20.48 -4.10 -6.48
CA GLY A 25 20.43 -5.51 -6.07
C GLY A 25 20.46 -5.69 -4.56
N GLN A 26 20.01 -4.69 -3.80
CA GLN A 26 20.02 -4.69 -2.34
C GLN A 26 18.61 -4.54 -1.77
N GLY A 27 18.36 -5.15 -0.62
CA GLY A 27 17.08 -5.02 0.05
C GLY A 27 17.06 -5.50 1.49
N LEU A 28 15.86 -5.45 2.05
CA LEU A 28 15.54 -5.87 3.40
C LEU A 28 14.51 -6.99 3.35
N ASP A 29 14.70 -7.99 4.20
CA ASP A 29 13.71 -9.01 4.51
C ASP A 29 13.38 -8.90 6.01
N LEU A 30 12.18 -8.39 6.31
CA LEU A 30 11.77 -7.99 7.66
C LEU A 30 10.64 -8.88 8.17
N GLY A 31 10.70 -9.26 9.44
CA GLY A 31 9.54 -9.79 10.14
C GLY A 31 8.45 -8.73 10.25
N ARG A 32 7.19 -9.12 10.06
CA ARG A 32 6.03 -8.21 10.22
C ARG A 32 5.62 -8.11 11.69
N ALA A 33 5.11 -6.95 12.09
CA ALA A 33 4.51 -6.76 13.40
C ALA A 33 3.31 -7.72 13.58
N PRO A 34 3.07 -8.24 14.80
CA PRO A 34 1.85 -9.00 15.10
C PRO A 34 0.56 -8.24 14.72
N ASN A 35 0.58 -6.92 14.90
CA ASN A 35 -0.56 -6.04 14.60
C ASN A 35 -0.83 -5.97 13.10
N ALA A 36 0.22 -5.94 12.28
CA ALA A 36 0.11 -5.97 10.81
C ALA A 36 -0.53 -7.28 10.35
N MET A 37 -0.05 -8.41 10.88
CA MET A 37 -0.59 -9.73 10.55
C MET A 37 -2.05 -9.88 10.99
N ALA A 38 -2.41 -9.32 12.16
CA ALA A 38 -3.80 -9.32 12.63
C ALA A 38 -4.72 -8.45 11.76
N ALA A 39 -4.19 -7.36 11.18
CA ALA A 39 -4.97 -6.49 10.30
C ALA A 39 -5.33 -7.16 8.96
N ASP A 40 -4.51 -8.09 8.46
CA ASP A 40 -4.77 -8.81 7.20
C ASP A 40 -6.15 -9.48 7.19
N GLY A 41 -6.56 -10.09 8.30
CA GLY A 41 -7.86 -10.77 8.40
C GLY A 41 -9.08 -9.84 8.34
N ARG A 42 -8.88 -8.52 8.49
CA ARG A 42 -9.95 -7.51 8.40
C ARG A 42 -10.05 -6.90 7.00
N ARG A 43 -9.02 -7.05 6.18
CA ARG A 43 -8.94 -6.43 4.86
C ARG A 43 -9.46 -7.38 3.80
N SER A 44 -10.24 -6.87 2.86
CA SER A 44 -10.69 -7.62 1.68
C SER A 44 -9.52 -7.96 0.74
N ARG A 45 -8.42 -7.19 0.82
CA ARG A 45 -7.20 -7.28 0.01
C ARG A 45 -6.04 -6.55 0.72
N PRO A 46 -4.78 -6.94 0.47
CA PRO A 46 -3.63 -6.33 1.14
C PRO A 46 -3.34 -4.89 0.69
N PHE A 47 -3.70 -4.53 -0.54
CA PHE A 47 -3.47 -3.20 -1.14
C PHE A 47 -4.77 -2.63 -1.69
N ALA A 48 -4.77 -1.33 -1.99
CA ALA A 48 -5.87 -0.66 -2.69
C ALA A 48 -7.21 -0.72 -1.91
N PHE A 49 -7.16 -0.48 -0.61
CA PHE A 49 -8.30 -0.48 0.31
C PHE A 49 -8.75 0.96 0.69
N GLU A 50 -8.48 1.93 -0.18
CA GLU A 50 -8.68 3.35 0.11
C GLU A 50 -10.15 3.70 0.35
N LEU A 51 -11.10 2.97 -0.23
CA LEU A 51 -12.52 3.18 0.03
C LEU A 51 -12.84 2.90 1.50
N GLU A 52 -12.42 1.73 1.98
CA GLU A 52 -12.61 1.32 3.37
C GLU A 52 -11.94 2.31 4.34
N GLU A 53 -10.74 2.80 4.00
CA GLU A 53 -10.05 3.84 4.79
C GLU A 53 -10.86 5.13 4.89
N ILE A 54 -11.34 5.67 3.78
CA ILE A 54 -12.07 6.94 3.81
C ILE A 54 -13.47 6.78 4.39
N GLN A 55 -14.11 5.63 4.24
CA GLN A 55 -15.39 5.32 4.87
C GLN A 55 -15.26 5.31 6.40
N ALA A 56 -14.17 4.74 6.93
CA ALA A 56 -13.87 4.80 8.36
C ALA A 56 -13.64 6.25 8.86
N GLN A 57 -13.28 7.17 7.96
CA GLN A 57 -13.12 8.61 8.25
C GLN A 57 -14.41 9.42 8.05
N GLY A 58 -15.54 8.77 7.76
CA GLY A 58 -16.83 9.44 7.53
C GLY A 58 -17.01 9.97 6.11
N ALA A 59 -16.37 9.35 5.11
CA ALA A 59 -16.61 9.71 3.72
C ALA A 59 -18.07 9.52 3.29
N GLU A 60 -18.54 10.42 2.45
CA GLU A 60 -19.86 10.36 1.83
C GLU A 60 -19.73 10.01 0.35
N ARG A 61 -20.73 9.29 -0.18
CA ARG A 61 -20.88 9.07 -1.61
C ARG A 61 -21.40 10.36 -2.25
N VAL A 62 -20.62 10.97 -3.13
CA VAL A 62 -20.91 12.29 -3.71
C VAL A 62 -21.39 12.25 -5.16
N GLU A 63 -21.10 11.17 -5.88
CA GLU A 63 -21.39 11.08 -7.32
C GLU A 63 -21.46 9.62 -7.80
N GLU A 64 -22.32 9.34 -8.78
CA GLU A 64 -22.27 8.13 -9.61
C GLU A 64 -21.81 8.55 -11.01
N LEU A 65 -20.88 7.80 -11.61
CA LEU A 65 -20.32 8.13 -12.91
C LEU A 65 -19.89 6.90 -13.71
N VAL A 66 -19.47 7.15 -14.95
CA VAL A 66 -18.77 6.15 -15.77
C VAL A 66 -17.32 6.60 -15.93
N PHE A 67 -16.40 5.76 -15.48
CA PHE A 67 -14.96 5.98 -15.61
C PHE A 67 -14.43 5.12 -16.76
N GLY A 68 -14.20 5.73 -17.93
CA GLY A 68 -13.95 4.99 -19.17
C GLY A 68 -15.18 4.20 -19.60
N SER A 69 -15.11 2.86 -19.56
CA SER A 69 -16.23 1.96 -19.81
C SER A 69 -16.84 1.36 -18.53
N THR A 70 -16.29 1.71 -17.36
CA THR A 70 -16.62 1.08 -16.08
C THR A 70 -17.57 1.96 -15.28
N LYS A 71 -18.68 1.39 -14.79
CA LYS A 71 -19.57 2.09 -13.84
C LYS A 71 -18.85 2.26 -12.51
N GLY A 72 -18.89 3.46 -11.95
CA GLY A 72 -18.24 3.77 -10.70
C GLY A 72 -19.01 4.74 -9.82
N GLU A 73 -18.59 4.80 -8.56
CA GLU A 73 -19.05 5.75 -7.56
C GLU A 73 -17.87 6.58 -7.05
N VAL A 74 -18.14 7.81 -6.65
CA VAL A 74 -17.14 8.69 -6.03
C VAL A 74 -17.49 8.87 -4.57
N TRP A 75 -16.51 8.59 -3.73
CA TRP A 75 -16.57 8.80 -2.29
C TRP A 75 -15.60 9.91 -1.91
N GLN A 76 -16.01 10.79 -0.99
CA GLN A 76 -15.22 11.94 -0.57
C GLN A 76 -15.25 12.11 0.94
N VAL A 77 -14.07 12.34 1.53
CA VAL A 77 -13.92 12.91 2.87
C VAL A 77 -13.22 14.26 2.76
N THR A 78 -13.68 15.24 3.54
CA THR A 78 -13.03 16.56 3.66
C THR A 78 -12.95 16.92 5.13
N ASP A 79 -11.74 17.22 5.60
CA ASP A 79 -11.46 17.52 6.99
C ASP A 79 -10.51 18.74 7.11
N ASN A 80 -9.89 18.91 8.28
CA ASN A 80 -8.91 19.96 8.51
C ASN A 80 -7.58 19.72 7.77
N ARG A 81 -7.23 18.46 7.49
CA ARG A 81 -6.00 18.07 6.78
C ARG A 81 -6.14 18.29 5.28
N GLY A 82 -7.34 18.15 4.73
CA GLY A 82 -7.60 18.45 3.33
C GLY A 82 -8.80 17.72 2.77
N LYS A 83 -8.63 17.13 1.59
CA LYS A 83 -9.71 16.43 0.88
C LYS A 83 -9.17 15.18 0.21
N ARG A 84 -9.85 14.05 0.41
CA ARG A 84 -9.56 12.81 -0.29
C ARG A 84 -10.80 12.34 -1.03
N LYS A 85 -10.61 11.97 -2.30
CA LYS A 85 -11.63 11.38 -3.16
C LYS A 85 -11.15 10.02 -3.64
N VAL A 86 -12.05 9.05 -3.64
CA VAL A 86 -11.81 7.71 -4.18
C VAL A 86 -12.93 7.39 -5.15
N TRP A 87 -12.55 7.04 -6.37
CA TRP A 87 -13.45 6.51 -7.39
C TRP A 87 -13.37 4.99 -7.28
N VAL A 88 -14.50 4.32 -7.18
CA VAL A 88 -14.56 2.85 -7.06
C VAL A 88 -15.50 2.25 -8.08
N THR A 89 -15.29 0.99 -8.45
CA THR A 89 -16.24 0.22 -9.25
C THR A 89 -17.57 0.03 -8.52
N VAL A 90 -18.66 0.00 -9.28
CA VAL A 90 -19.96 -0.50 -8.79
C VAL A 90 -19.94 -2.04 -8.83
N GLY A 91 -20.46 -2.68 -7.78
CA GLY A 91 -20.53 -4.14 -7.66
C GLY A 91 -19.48 -4.70 -6.68
N GLN A 92 -19.38 -6.03 -6.60
CA GLN A 92 -18.39 -6.71 -5.73
C GLN A 92 -17.40 -7.51 -6.59
N PRO A 93 -16.08 -7.39 -6.33
CA PRO A 93 -15.46 -6.50 -5.35
C PRO A 93 -15.51 -5.03 -5.80
N GLN A 94 -15.76 -4.11 -4.86
CA GLN A 94 -15.51 -2.69 -5.09
C GLN A 94 -14.00 -2.48 -5.08
N VAL A 95 -13.42 -2.01 -6.17
CA VAL A 95 -11.98 -1.70 -6.28
C VAL A 95 -11.78 -0.25 -6.70
N PRO A 96 -10.70 0.42 -6.23
CA PRO A 96 -10.43 1.79 -6.61
C PRO A 96 -10.02 1.88 -8.09
N LEU A 97 -10.49 2.92 -8.74
CA LEU A 97 -10.16 3.31 -10.12
C LEU A 97 -9.21 4.51 -10.10
N ARG A 98 -9.43 5.43 -9.15
CA ARG A 98 -8.62 6.61 -8.93
C ARG A 98 -8.67 6.98 -7.45
N VAL A 99 -7.57 7.54 -6.95
CA VAL A 99 -7.49 8.21 -5.65
C VAL A 99 -6.92 9.59 -5.88
N GLN A 100 -7.56 10.61 -5.33
CA GLN A 100 -7.06 11.97 -5.32
C GLN A 100 -6.97 12.45 -3.88
N THR A 101 -5.79 12.91 -3.50
CA THR A 101 -5.54 13.54 -2.20
C THR A 101 -5.09 14.97 -2.42
N PHE A 102 -5.76 15.90 -1.76
CA PHE A 102 -5.33 17.29 -1.61
C PHE A 102 -4.98 17.54 -0.15
N ASP A 103 -3.73 17.92 0.10
CA ASP A 103 -3.24 18.30 1.42
C ASP A 103 -3.32 19.82 1.59
N ARG A 104 -4.02 20.29 2.63
CA ARG A 104 -4.24 21.72 2.85
C ARG A 104 -2.99 22.44 3.36
N ALA A 105 -2.16 21.78 4.16
CA ALA A 105 -1.01 22.40 4.80
C ALA A 105 0.09 22.74 3.78
N THR A 106 0.30 21.85 2.82
CA THR A 106 1.32 21.97 1.77
C THR A 106 0.75 22.49 0.45
N GLY A 107 -0.58 22.44 0.27
CA GLY A 107 -1.24 22.71 -1.02
C GLY A 107 -0.98 21.62 -2.07
N ALA A 108 -0.32 20.51 -1.69
CA ALA A 108 0.03 19.44 -2.60
C ALA A 108 -1.19 18.66 -3.05
N ARG A 109 -1.14 18.17 -4.30
CA ARG A 109 -2.12 17.24 -4.85
C ARG A 109 -1.40 16.00 -5.35
N VAL A 110 -1.92 14.85 -4.95
CA VAL A 110 -1.45 13.53 -5.38
C VAL A 110 -2.62 12.80 -6.01
N ASP A 111 -2.44 12.33 -7.23
CA ASP A 111 -3.41 11.51 -7.95
C ASP A 111 -2.78 10.12 -8.19
N ILE A 112 -3.53 9.06 -7.90
CA ILE A 112 -3.16 7.66 -8.16
C ILE A 112 -4.24 7.08 -9.06
N ASP A 113 -3.84 6.50 -10.19
CA ASP A 113 -4.73 5.83 -11.13
C ASP A 113 -4.50 4.32 -11.11
N TYR A 114 -5.57 3.57 -10.88
CA TYR A 114 -5.57 2.12 -10.97
C TYR A 114 -6.05 1.69 -12.36
N GLN A 115 -5.31 0.79 -12.99
CA GLN A 115 -5.60 0.29 -14.33
C GLN A 115 -5.56 -1.23 -14.36
N ASN A 116 -6.38 -1.83 -15.22
CA ASN A 116 -6.37 -3.27 -15.51
C ASN A 116 -6.48 -4.16 -14.26
N TRP A 117 -7.53 -3.96 -13.46
CA TRP A 117 -7.87 -4.90 -12.39
C TRP A 117 -8.11 -6.30 -12.97
N ILE A 118 -7.37 -7.28 -12.45
CA ILE A 118 -7.51 -8.69 -12.79
C ILE A 118 -7.64 -9.46 -11.47
N PHE A 119 -8.58 -10.38 -11.42
CA PHE A 119 -8.87 -11.21 -10.24
C PHE A 119 -8.63 -12.69 -10.57
N ASP A 120 -8.54 -13.51 -9.51
CA ASP A 120 -8.46 -14.97 -9.61
C ASP A 120 -7.27 -15.48 -10.45
N LEU A 121 -6.15 -14.75 -10.40
CA LEU A 121 -4.90 -15.18 -11.00
C LEU A 121 -4.28 -16.30 -10.16
N ASP A 122 -4.04 -17.46 -10.79
CA ASP A 122 -3.25 -18.53 -10.20
C ASP A 122 -1.76 -18.19 -10.30
N LEU A 123 -1.24 -17.57 -9.23
CA LEU A 123 0.16 -17.16 -9.15
C LEU A 123 0.98 -18.25 -8.42
N PRO A 124 2.04 -18.79 -9.04
CA PRO A 124 2.85 -19.82 -8.42
C PRO A 124 3.67 -19.22 -7.27
N LYS A 125 3.96 -20.02 -6.23
CA LYS A 125 4.74 -19.56 -5.05
C LYS A 125 6.03 -18.79 -5.37
N PRO A 126 6.85 -19.19 -6.37
CA PRO A 126 8.07 -18.46 -6.74
C PRO A 126 7.83 -17.02 -7.21
N PHE A 127 6.60 -16.66 -7.60
CA PHE A 127 6.24 -15.26 -7.90
C PHE A 127 6.44 -14.34 -6.68
N PHE A 128 6.32 -14.89 -5.47
CA PHE A 128 6.46 -14.17 -4.20
C PHE A 128 7.85 -14.36 -3.58
N GLU A 129 8.85 -14.77 -4.36
CA GLU A 129 10.23 -14.90 -3.91
C GLU A 129 11.09 -13.80 -4.53
N ALA A 130 12.04 -13.27 -3.75
CA ALA A 130 12.99 -12.31 -4.28
C ALA A 130 13.92 -13.01 -5.30
N PRO A 131 14.27 -12.35 -6.42
CA PRO A 131 15.22 -12.91 -7.38
C PRO A 131 16.57 -13.23 -6.75
N ALA A 132 17.24 -14.30 -7.20
CA ALA A 132 18.49 -14.79 -6.59
C ALA A 132 19.67 -13.79 -6.66
N ASN A 133 19.59 -12.79 -7.54
CA ASN A 133 20.59 -11.72 -7.65
C ASN A 133 20.41 -10.59 -6.63
N ILE A 134 19.32 -10.60 -5.85
CA ILE A 134 19.06 -9.61 -4.79
C ILE A 134 19.70 -10.07 -3.48
N ARG A 135 20.50 -9.20 -2.87
CA ARG A 135 21.08 -9.41 -1.54
C ARG A 135 20.16 -8.80 -0.49
N LEU A 136 19.58 -9.65 0.35
CA LEU A 136 18.67 -9.25 1.42
C LEU A 136 19.38 -9.27 2.78
N GLU A 137 19.34 -8.15 3.50
CA GLU A 137 19.62 -8.14 4.93
C GLU A 137 18.36 -8.55 5.69
N ARG A 138 18.49 -9.53 6.57
CA ARG A 138 17.37 -10.13 7.28
C ARG A 138 17.29 -9.67 8.72
N PHE A 139 16.12 -9.19 9.12
CA PHE A 139 15.80 -8.85 10.51
C PHE A 139 14.45 -9.45 10.92
N GLU A 140 14.31 -9.80 12.19
CA GLU A 140 13.00 -9.95 12.83
C GLU A 140 12.49 -8.57 13.24
N TYR A 141 11.18 -8.43 13.43
CA TYR A 141 10.54 -7.12 13.62
C TYR A 141 11.17 -6.29 14.76
N ASP A 142 11.31 -6.88 15.95
CA ASP A 142 11.83 -6.17 17.12
C ASP A 142 13.30 -5.74 16.93
N ALA A 143 14.12 -6.59 16.31
CA ALA A 143 15.51 -6.27 16.00
C ALA A 143 15.63 -5.17 14.94
N TYR A 144 14.73 -5.15 13.96
CA TYR A 144 14.63 -4.05 12.99
C TYR A 144 14.26 -2.74 13.68
N MET A 145 13.27 -2.77 14.58
CA MET A 145 12.83 -1.58 15.32
C MET A 145 13.96 -1.02 16.19
N GLU A 146 14.66 -1.87 16.95
CA GLU A 146 15.79 -1.47 17.78
C GLU A 146 16.89 -0.78 16.93
N LYS A 147 17.30 -1.42 15.82
CA LYS A 147 18.34 -0.88 14.93
C LYS A 147 17.90 0.43 14.26
N SER A 148 16.61 0.55 13.92
CA SER A 148 16.05 1.74 13.26
C SER A 148 16.03 3.00 14.15
N LEU A 149 16.09 2.83 15.47
CA LEU A 149 16.19 3.94 16.42
C LEU A 149 17.59 4.57 16.43
N GLU A 150 18.63 3.79 16.09
CA GLU A 150 20.01 4.25 16.12
C GLU A 150 20.43 4.91 14.81
N ALA A 151 20.07 4.29 13.68
CA ALA A 151 20.42 4.75 12.34
C ALA A 151 19.45 4.18 11.30
N PRO A 152 19.38 4.78 10.08
CA PRO A 152 18.66 4.17 8.96
C PRO A 152 19.13 2.73 8.72
N VAL A 153 18.17 1.80 8.64
CA VAL A 153 18.46 0.38 8.37
C VAL A 153 18.23 0.11 6.90
N GLY A 154 19.29 -0.28 6.20
CA GLY A 154 19.25 -0.57 4.77
C GLY A 154 19.23 0.68 3.88
N THR A 155 19.29 0.44 2.57
CA THR A 155 19.34 1.48 1.53
C THR A 155 17.98 1.71 0.85
N VAL A 156 16.98 0.92 1.21
CA VAL A 156 15.66 0.91 0.57
C VAL A 156 14.58 1.43 1.52
N PRO A 157 13.66 2.29 1.05
CA PRO A 157 12.59 2.82 1.88
C PRO A 157 11.48 1.79 2.11
N ILE A 158 10.84 1.85 3.27
CA ILE A 158 9.59 1.13 3.53
C ILE A 158 8.45 1.87 2.80
N LEU A 159 7.85 1.22 1.79
CA LEU A 159 6.83 1.84 0.94
C LEU A 159 5.40 1.73 1.50
N TYR A 160 5.14 0.67 2.25
CA TYR A 160 3.81 0.33 2.78
C TYR A 160 3.94 0.05 4.28
N PRO A 161 4.11 1.10 5.09
CA PRO A 161 4.42 0.97 6.51
C PRO A 161 3.31 0.26 7.28
N ASP A 162 2.06 0.38 6.87
CA ASP A 162 0.91 -0.32 7.45
C ASP A 162 1.02 -1.85 7.29
N LEU A 163 1.63 -2.33 6.20
CA LEU A 163 1.88 -3.75 5.99
C LEU A 163 3.05 -4.29 6.82
N LEU A 164 3.98 -3.43 7.25
CA LEU A 164 5.09 -3.80 8.12
C LEU A 164 4.71 -3.67 9.61
N HIS A 165 4.16 -2.53 10.00
CA HIS A 165 3.91 -2.13 11.39
C HIS A 165 2.47 -2.38 11.85
N GLY A 166 1.53 -2.47 10.90
CA GLY A 166 0.09 -2.48 11.17
C GLY A 166 -0.50 -1.09 11.09
N ASP A 167 -1.84 -1.01 11.11
CA ASP A 167 -2.54 0.26 11.25
C ASP A 167 -2.05 0.93 12.55
N SER A 168 -1.54 2.16 12.47
CA SER A 168 -1.46 3.00 13.66
C SER A 168 -2.88 3.10 14.20
N ALA A 169 -3.12 2.56 15.39
CA ALA A 169 -4.44 2.59 16.02
C ALA A 169 -5.01 4.02 15.94
N PRO A 170 -6.32 4.18 15.68
CA PRO A 170 -6.95 5.50 15.63
C PRO A 170 -6.75 6.30 16.91
#